data_AF-A0A1Y2BX91-F1
#
_entry.id   AF-A0A1Y2BX91-F1
#
_cell.length_a   1.000
_cell.length_b   1.000
_cell.length_c   1.000
_cell.angle_alpha   90.00
_cell.angle_beta   90.00
_cell.angle_gamma   90.00
#
_symmetry.space_group_name_H-M   'P 1'
#
loop_
_entity.id
_entity.type
_entity.pdbx_description
1 polymer ?
#
loop_
_entity_poly.entity_id
_entity_poly.type
_entity_poly.pdbx_seq_one_letter_code
_entity_poly.pdbx_strand_id
1 'polypeptide(L)'
;MTNAGAGCISAAQTWTGLVQAAGGLNYVSCFQSGSTLSNPNDAYTIFNQTNKLGIVWTGGTSGLYLFTAKVVDPTFSYCTLTATFAVNVYGAPVSAGIQAGVMIGLTLIFFAVLAASYFLYLRERRLEAKEKEQEEIDGEGEESKDDGADGGMLWKEKLE
;
A
#
# COMPACT_ATOMS: atom_id res chain seq x y z
N MET A 1 12.35 43.43 -0.18
CA MET A 1 11.82 44.19 -1.33
C MET A 1 10.35 44.43 -1.07
N THR A 2 9.84 45.64 -1.29
CA THR A 2 8.41 45.98 -1.10
C THR A 2 7.69 46.01 -2.44
N ASN A 3 6.35 46.02 -2.44
CA ASN A 3 5.55 46.18 -3.65
C ASN A 3 5.92 47.44 -4.45
N ALA A 4 6.16 48.57 -3.76
CA ALA A 4 6.65 49.79 -4.38
C ALA A 4 8.05 49.63 -4.98
N GLY A 5 8.97 48.98 -4.26
CA GLY A 5 10.32 48.68 -4.76
C GLY A 5 10.32 47.71 -5.94
N ALA A 6 9.24 46.95 -6.12
CA ALA A 6 9.00 46.05 -7.26
C ALA A 6 8.26 46.70 -8.43
N GLY A 7 7.79 47.95 -8.29
CA GLY A 7 7.00 48.63 -9.32
C GLY A 7 5.60 48.06 -9.52
N CYS A 8 5.05 47.34 -8.53
CA CYS A 8 3.71 46.76 -8.62
C CYS A 8 2.62 47.85 -8.66
N ILE A 9 1.63 47.70 -9.54
CA ILE A 9 0.45 48.57 -9.61
C ILE A 9 -0.73 48.01 -8.79
N SER A 10 -0.70 46.71 -8.50
CA SER A 10 -1.67 46.00 -7.67
C SER A 10 -0.95 45.22 -6.55
N ALA A 11 -1.68 44.79 -5.52
CA ALA A 11 -1.08 44.03 -4.44
C ALA A 11 -0.50 42.71 -4.95
N ALA A 12 0.79 42.44 -4.67
CA ALA A 12 1.44 41.21 -5.09
C ALA A 12 0.84 39.99 -4.37
N GLN A 13 0.66 38.90 -5.11
CA GLN A 13 0.16 37.64 -4.55
C GLN A 13 1.15 37.05 -3.53
N THR A 14 0.63 36.51 -2.43
CA THR A 14 1.43 35.81 -1.43
C THR A 14 1.62 34.33 -1.81
N TRP A 15 2.73 33.73 -1.37
CA TRP A 15 2.98 32.30 -1.60
C TRP A 15 1.88 31.39 -1.03
N THR A 16 1.34 31.74 0.14
CA THR A 16 0.24 30.99 0.76
C THR A 16 -1.01 31.02 -0.10
N GLY A 17 -1.37 32.18 -0.66
CA GLY A 17 -2.49 32.30 -1.58
C GLY A 17 -2.26 31.57 -2.90
N LEU A 18 -1.03 31.57 -3.41
CA LEU A 18 -0.66 30.86 -4.64
C LEU A 18 -0.77 29.33 -4.48
N VAL A 19 -0.31 28.78 -3.35
CA VAL A 19 -0.34 27.34 -3.07
C VAL A 19 -1.75 26.84 -2.73
N GLN A 20 -2.60 27.69 -2.15
CA GLN A 20 -3.99 27.33 -1.82
C GLN A 20 -4.94 27.38 -3.01
N ALA A 21 -4.64 28.19 -4.04
CA ALA A 21 -5.40 28.17 -5.26
C ALA A 21 -5.19 26.80 -5.94
N ALA A 22 -6.28 26.09 -6.26
CA ALA A 22 -6.23 24.81 -6.95
C ALA A 22 -6.17 25.05 -8.47
N GLY A 23 -5.02 24.79 -9.11
CA GLY A 23 -4.87 24.94 -10.57
C GLY A 23 -3.42 25.21 -11.02
N GLY A 24 -3.05 24.74 -12.22
CA GLY A 24 -1.67 24.88 -12.74
C GLY A 24 -1.27 26.31 -13.16
N LEU A 25 -2.18 27.28 -13.10
CA LEU A 25 -1.99 28.66 -13.61
C LEU A 25 -2.60 29.70 -12.67
N ASN A 26 -2.23 29.68 -11.39
CA ASN A 26 -2.82 30.56 -10.37
C ASN A 26 -2.02 31.83 -10.08
N TYR A 27 -0.99 32.09 -10.88
CA TYR A 27 -0.19 33.30 -10.73
C TYR A 27 -0.92 34.51 -11.30
N VAL A 28 -1.15 35.52 -10.46
CA VAL A 28 -1.70 36.81 -10.87
C VAL A 28 -0.60 37.86 -10.83
N SER A 29 -0.37 38.52 -11.96
CA SER A 29 0.65 39.56 -12.08
C SER A 29 0.25 40.83 -11.32
N CYS A 30 1.17 41.34 -10.47
CA CYS A 30 0.99 42.63 -9.78
C CYS A 30 1.13 43.85 -10.72
N PHE A 31 1.47 43.61 -12.00
CA PHE A 31 1.62 44.64 -13.04
C PHE A 31 0.35 44.82 -13.88
N GLN A 32 -0.70 44.04 -13.60
CA GLN A 32 -2.00 44.18 -14.26
C GLN A 32 -2.98 44.87 -13.32
N SER A 33 -3.75 45.81 -13.88
CA SER A 33 -4.76 46.59 -13.18
C SER A 33 -5.98 45.70 -12.89
N GLY A 34 -6.10 45.23 -11.65
CA GLY A 34 -7.19 44.34 -11.22
C GLY A 34 -7.54 44.44 -9.73
N SER A 35 -6.56 44.72 -8.87
CA SER A 35 -6.77 45.02 -7.45
C SER A 35 -6.03 46.30 -7.07
N THR A 36 -6.63 47.17 -6.28
CA THR A 36 -5.96 48.38 -5.78
C THR A 36 -4.78 47.99 -4.91
N LEU A 37 -3.63 48.63 -5.11
CA LEU A 37 -2.47 48.48 -4.23
C LEU A 37 -2.85 49.00 -2.83
N SER A 38 -3.29 48.10 -1.96
CA SER A 38 -3.76 48.44 -0.60
C SER A 38 -2.64 49.07 0.23
N ASN A 39 -1.41 48.55 0.12
CA ASN A 39 -0.23 49.11 0.78
C ASN A 39 1.05 48.94 -0.06
N PRO A 40 1.72 50.05 -0.45
CA PRO A 40 2.97 50.01 -1.20
C PRO A 40 4.16 49.43 -0.41
N ASN A 41 4.10 49.47 0.92
CA ASN A 41 5.16 49.00 1.81
C ASN A 41 5.08 47.51 2.14
N ASP A 42 4.04 46.81 1.67
CA ASP A 42 3.93 45.37 1.88
C ASP A 42 5.11 44.65 1.22
N ALA A 43 5.58 43.59 1.88
CA ALA A 43 6.74 42.83 1.44
C ALA A 43 6.41 42.03 0.18
N TYR A 44 7.21 42.24 -0.87
CA TYR A 44 7.19 41.43 -2.06
C TYR A 44 7.80 40.05 -1.76
N THR A 45 7.05 38.99 -2.05
CA THR A 45 7.44 37.63 -1.68
C THR A 45 8.47 37.09 -2.66
N ILE A 46 9.73 36.97 -2.21
CA ILE A 46 10.84 36.42 -2.99
C ILE A 46 11.25 35.08 -2.39
N PHE A 47 11.43 34.08 -3.24
CA PHE A 47 12.08 32.84 -2.87
C PHE A 47 13.53 33.10 -2.46
N ASN A 48 13.84 32.81 -1.21
CA ASN A 48 15.19 32.91 -0.66
C ASN A 48 15.51 31.61 0.06
N GLN A 49 16.77 31.17 0.02
CA GLN A 49 17.29 30.02 0.76
C GLN A 49 16.95 30.06 2.26
N THR A 50 16.89 31.26 2.85
CA THR A 50 16.59 31.45 4.27
C THR A 50 15.09 31.52 4.57
N ASN A 51 14.22 31.64 3.54
CA ASN A 51 12.79 31.76 3.74
C ASN A 51 12.11 30.38 3.65
N LYS A 52 11.03 30.16 4.39
CA LYS A 52 10.21 28.92 4.37
C LYS A 52 9.33 28.80 3.12
N LEU A 53 9.66 29.53 2.06
CA LEU A 53 8.97 29.46 0.78
C LEU A 53 9.56 28.29 0.01
N GLY A 54 8.78 27.23 -0.13
CA GLY A 54 9.21 26.02 -0.80
C GLY A 54 8.02 25.18 -1.22
N ILE A 55 8.24 24.35 -2.23
CA ILE A 55 7.29 23.32 -2.64
C ILE A 55 7.45 22.17 -1.66
N VAL A 56 6.41 21.88 -0.88
CA VAL A 56 6.40 20.78 0.08
C VAL A 56 5.57 19.65 -0.50
N TRP A 57 6.19 18.48 -0.70
CA TRP A 57 5.49 17.27 -1.09
C TRP A 57 4.79 16.68 0.13
N THR A 58 3.49 16.94 0.25
CA THR A 58 2.65 16.40 1.33
C THR A 58 2.02 15.05 0.97
N GLY A 59 2.07 14.66 -0.30
CA GLY A 59 1.57 13.36 -0.77
C GLY A 59 2.56 12.23 -0.46
N GLY A 60 2.07 11.16 0.16
CA GLY A 60 2.82 9.91 0.37
C GLY A 60 3.11 9.11 -0.91
N THR A 61 3.12 9.77 -2.07
CA THR A 61 3.31 9.15 -3.37
C THR A 61 4.64 9.60 -3.98
N SER A 62 5.54 8.63 -4.15
CA SER A 62 6.72 8.79 -5.01
C SER A 62 6.22 8.94 -6.44
N GLY A 63 6.77 9.89 -7.19
CA GLY A 63 6.25 10.19 -8.52
C GLY A 63 7.02 11.29 -9.24
N LEU A 64 6.75 11.39 -10.54
CA LEU A 64 7.29 12.41 -11.42
C LEU A 64 6.36 13.64 -11.40
N TYR A 65 6.88 14.76 -10.92
CA TYR A 65 6.17 16.04 -10.90
C TYR A 65 6.69 16.92 -12.03
N LEU A 66 5.81 17.36 -12.92
CA LEU A 66 6.15 18.24 -14.03
C LEU A 66 5.81 19.69 -13.68
N PHE A 67 6.81 20.56 -13.75
CA PHE A 67 6.68 21.98 -13.47
C PHE A 67 6.96 22.81 -14.73
N THR A 68 6.23 23.92 -14.85
CA THR A 68 6.43 24.91 -15.91
C THR A 68 6.81 26.23 -15.25
N ALA A 69 8.05 26.66 -15.43
CA ALA A 69 8.50 27.99 -15.08
C ALA A 69 8.26 28.94 -16.26
N LYS A 70 7.76 30.15 -15.97
CA LYS A 70 7.58 31.21 -16.97
C LYS A 70 8.22 32.49 -16.45
N VAL A 71 9.05 33.13 -17.27
CA VAL A 71 9.59 34.46 -16.97
C VAL A 71 8.49 35.50 -17.22
N VAL A 72 8.26 36.38 -16.24
CA VAL A 72 7.15 37.36 -16.25
C VAL A 72 7.62 38.79 -16.56
N ASP A 73 8.93 39.03 -16.64
CA ASP A 73 9.48 40.39 -16.82
C ASP A 73 9.28 40.93 -18.25
N PRO A 74 8.45 41.98 -18.44
CA PRO A 74 8.18 42.55 -19.77
C PRO A 74 9.32 43.41 -20.32
N THR A 75 10.28 43.82 -19.50
CA THR A 75 11.42 44.67 -19.90
C THR A 75 12.69 43.89 -20.19
N PHE A 76 12.86 42.71 -19.57
CA PHE A 76 14.06 41.89 -19.74
C PHE A 76 13.88 40.66 -20.65
N SER A 77 12.63 40.30 -20.98
CA SER A 77 12.36 39.17 -21.87
C SER A 77 11.68 39.63 -23.16
N TYR A 78 12.47 39.70 -24.25
CA TYR A 78 11.98 39.97 -25.61
C TYR A 78 11.02 38.89 -26.15
N CYS A 79 10.82 37.79 -25.41
CA CYS A 79 9.99 36.65 -25.77
C CYS A 79 9.44 35.99 -24.50
N THR A 80 8.28 35.33 -24.61
CA THR A 80 7.74 34.48 -23.55
C THR A 80 8.65 33.27 -23.34
N LEU A 81 9.58 33.37 -22.40
CA LEU A 81 10.47 32.28 -22.04
C LEU A 81 9.77 31.38 -21.02
N THR A 82 9.45 30.15 -21.45
CA THR A 82 8.95 29.08 -20.59
C THR A 82 9.96 27.95 -20.54
N ALA A 83 10.16 27.39 -19.36
CA ALA A 83 11.01 26.24 -19.13
C ALA A 83 10.21 25.16 -18.41
N THR A 84 10.16 23.97 -18.97
CA THR A 84 9.55 22.80 -18.33
C THR A 84 10.64 21.95 -17.71
N PHE A 85 10.45 21.55 -16.45
CA PHE A 85 11.37 20.66 -15.75
C PHE A 85 10.59 19.64 -14.94
N ALA A 86 11.16 18.44 -14.82
CA ALA A 86 10.55 17.35 -14.07
C ALA A 86 11.36 17.06 -12.81
N VAL A 87 10.68 16.91 -11.68
CA VAL A 87 11.28 16.51 -10.41
C VAL A 87 10.78 15.12 -10.09
N ASN A 88 11.71 14.17 -10.01
CA ASN A 88 11.39 12.81 -9.61
C ASN A 88 11.64 12.66 -8.11
N VAL A 89 10.56 12.41 -7.36
CA VAL A 89 10.62 12.29 -5.90
C VAL A 89 10.55 10.82 -5.52
N TYR A 90 11.57 10.39 -4.77
CA TYR A 90 11.69 9.04 -4.23
C TYR A 90 11.63 9.08 -2.70
N GLY A 91 11.22 7.96 -2.09
CA GLY A 91 11.24 7.80 -0.63
C GLY A 91 9.97 8.26 0.07
N ALA A 92 8.86 8.42 -0.64
CA ALA A 92 7.58 8.64 0.02
C ALA A 92 7.24 7.39 0.88
N PRO A 93 6.88 7.58 2.16
CA PRO A 93 6.61 6.46 3.06
C PRO A 93 5.43 5.65 2.51
N VAL A 94 5.63 4.34 2.41
CA VAL A 94 4.57 3.40 2.04
C VAL A 94 3.38 3.64 2.95
N SER A 95 2.17 3.69 2.40
CA SER A 95 0.99 3.99 3.21
C SER A 95 0.85 2.98 4.35
N ALA A 96 0.47 3.45 5.53
CA ALA A 96 0.36 2.61 6.73
C ALA A 96 -0.53 1.38 6.51
N GLY A 97 -1.55 1.49 5.65
CA GLY A 97 -2.43 0.38 5.27
C GLY A 97 -1.71 -0.73 4.50
N ILE A 98 -0.81 -0.41 3.57
CA ILE A 98 -0.05 -1.42 2.82
C ILE A 98 0.93 -2.13 3.75
N GLN A 99 1.64 -1.37 4.60
CA GLN A 99 2.59 -1.94 5.55
C GLN A 99 1.89 -2.89 6.54
N ALA A 100 0.74 -2.50 7.08
CA ALA A 100 -0.06 -3.36 7.95
C ALA A 100 -0.60 -4.60 7.20
N GLY A 101 -1.07 -4.43 5.96
CA GLY A 101 -1.57 -5.54 5.13
C GLY A 101 -0.51 -6.60 4.87
N VAL A 102 0.74 -6.20 4.61
CA VAL A 102 1.86 -7.14 4.40
C VAL A 102 2.14 -7.93 5.69
N MET A 103 2.19 -7.26 6.84
CA MET A 103 2.45 -7.93 8.12
C MET A 103 1.34 -8.90 8.52
N ILE A 104 0.08 -8.49 8.34
CA ILE A 104 -1.07 -9.36 8.62
C ILE A 104 -1.11 -10.52 7.64
N GLY A 105 -0.85 -10.28 6.35
CA GLY A 105 -0.81 -11.32 5.34
C GLY A 105 0.23 -12.40 5.65
N LEU A 106 1.46 -12.00 6.01
CA LEU A 106 2.52 -12.93 6.36
C LEU A 106 2.21 -13.75 7.62
N THR A 107 1.64 -13.12 8.64
CA THR A 107 1.25 -13.84 9.88
C THR A 107 0.13 -14.85 9.61
N LEU A 108 -0.88 -14.49 8.82
CA LEU A 108 -1.96 -15.41 8.43
C LEU A 108 -1.44 -16.59 7.60
N ILE A 109 -0.52 -16.36 6.66
CA ILE A 109 0.11 -17.43 5.88
C ILE A 109 0.87 -18.39 6.81
N PHE A 110 1.61 -17.86 7.77
CA PHE A 110 2.35 -18.69 8.73
C PHE A 110 1.40 -19.59 9.55
N PHE A 111 0.30 -19.03 10.08
CA PHE A 111 -0.71 -19.81 10.79
C PHE A 111 -1.43 -20.82 9.89
N ALA A 112 -1.71 -20.47 8.64
CA ALA A 112 -2.34 -21.38 7.69
C ALA A 112 -1.43 -22.59 7.37
N VAL A 113 -0.12 -22.37 7.22
CA VAL A 113 0.85 -23.46 7.01
C VAL A 113 0.92 -24.37 8.24
N LEU A 114 0.96 -23.81 9.46
CA LEU A 114 0.95 -24.59 10.69
C LEU A 114 -0.35 -25.39 10.88
N ALA A 115 -1.50 -24.78 10.57
CA ALA A 115 -2.78 -25.47 10.62
C ALA A 115 -2.81 -26.60 9.58
N ALA A 116 -2.40 -26.34 8.34
CA ALA A 116 -2.35 -27.33 7.28
C ALA A 116 -1.44 -28.51 7.66
N SER A 117 -0.23 -28.26 8.18
CA SER A 117 0.68 -29.32 8.60
C SER A 117 0.09 -30.15 9.75
N TYR A 118 -0.54 -29.50 10.74
CA TYR A 118 -1.21 -30.17 11.84
C TYR A 118 -2.40 -31.02 11.37
N PHE A 119 -3.20 -30.52 10.44
CA PHE A 119 -4.33 -31.26 9.88
C PHE A 119 -3.88 -32.46 9.04
N LEU A 120 -2.81 -32.32 8.25
CA LEU A 120 -2.23 -33.44 7.50
C LEU A 120 -1.68 -34.51 8.44
N TYR A 121 -0.97 -34.10 9.49
CA TYR A 121 -0.47 -34.99 10.53
C TYR A 121 -1.61 -35.75 11.24
N LEU A 122 -2.68 -35.06 11.64
CA LEU A 122 -3.85 -35.70 12.24
C LEU A 122 -4.64 -36.59 11.26
N ARG A 123 -4.56 -36.32 9.95
CA ARG A 123 -5.20 -37.15 8.92
C ARG A 123 -4.49 -38.49 8.82
N GLU A 124 -3.17 -38.49 8.78
CA GLU A 124 -2.36 -39.72 8.75
C GLU A 124 -2.63 -40.59 9.97
N ARG A 125 -2.60 -40.03 11.19
CA ARG A 125 -2.90 -40.80 12.41
C ARG A 125 -4.32 -41.38 12.45
N ARG A 126 -5.30 -40.69 11.85
CA ARG A 126 -6.68 -41.20 11.75
C ARG A 126 -6.82 -42.32 10.73
N LEU A 127 -5.98 -42.36 9.70
CA LEU A 127 -5.96 -43.47 8.74
C LEU A 127 -5.36 -44.71 9.41
N GLU A 128 -4.21 -44.56 10.09
CA GLU A 128 -3.58 -45.64 10.85
C GLU A 128 -4.50 -46.25 11.92
N ALA A 129 -5.36 -45.44 12.56
CA ALA A 129 -6.32 -45.94 13.55
C ALA A 129 -7.42 -46.80 12.91
N LYS A 130 -7.87 -46.44 11.70
CA LYS A 130 -8.92 -47.19 10.97
C LYS A 130 -8.41 -48.49 10.39
N GLU A 131 -7.15 -48.52 9.93
CA GLU A 131 -6.52 -49.74 9.45
C GLU A 131 -6.42 -50.78 10.57
N LYS A 132 -6.10 -50.34 11.81
CA LYS A 132 -6.06 -51.23 12.98
C LYS A 132 -7.44 -51.77 13.39
N GLU A 133 -8.48 -50.93 13.39
CA GLU A 133 -9.86 -51.40 13.64
C GLU A 133 -10.29 -52.42 12.58
N GLN A 134 -9.90 -52.23 11.32
CA GLN A 134 -10.24 -53.16 10.24
C GLN A 134 -9.49 -54.49 10.38
N GLU A 135 -8.19 -54.48 10.72
CA GLU A 135 -7.42 -55.69 11.00
C GLU A 135 -7.99 -56.50 12.18
N GLU A 136 -8.49 -55.84 13.22
CA GLU A 136 -9.11 -56.50 14.38
C GLU A 136 -10.45 -57.17 14.01
N ILE A 137 -11.28 -56.50 13.20
CA ILE A 137 -12.55 -57.05 12.69
C ILE A 137 -12.32 -58.23 11.74
N ASP A 138 -11.33 -58.14 10.85
CA ASP A 138 -11.01 -59.21 9.91
C ASP A 138 -10.38 -60.42 10.62
N GLY A 139 -9.61 -60.19 11.69
CA GLY A 139 -9.03 -61.23 12.55
C GLY A 139 -10.08 -62.02 13.36
N GLU A 140 -11.03 -61.35 14.01
CA GLU A 140 -12.14 -62.03 14.74
C GLU A 140 -13.03 -62.85 13.79
N GLY A 141 -13.19 -62.41 12.53
CA GLY A 141 -13.96 -63.13 11.51
C GLY A 141 -13.29 -64.42 11.01
N GLU A 142 -11.96 -64.49 11.00
CA GLU A 142 -11.21 -65.71 10.68
C GLU A 142 -11.16 -66.69 11.87
N GLU A 143 -10.95 -66.20 13.10
CA GLU A 143 -10.93 -67.04 14.31
C GLU A 143 -12.28 -67.74 14.55
N SER A 144 -13.39 -67.04 14.29
CA SER A 144 -14.75 -67.59 14.30
C SER A 144 -14.98 -68.75 13.30
N LYS A 145 -14.15 -68.87 12.25
CA LYS A 145 -14.35 -69.81 11.15
C LYS A 145 -13.59 -71.13 11.35
N ASP A 146 -12.48 -71.10 12.08
CA ASP A 146 -11.67 -72.28 12.40
C ASP A 146 -12.28 -73.13 13.53
N ASP A 147 -12.97 -72.51 14.50
CA ASP A 147 -13.68 -73.23 15.58
C ASP A 147 -14.91 -74.03 15.10
N GLY A 148 -15.35 -73.82 13.85
CA GLY A 148 -16.48 -74.52 13.24
C GLY A 148 -16.14 -75.83 12.52
N ALA A 149 -14.86 -76.19 12.37
CA ALA A 149 -14.43 -77.30 11.50
C ALA A 149 -14.15 -78.63 12.23
N ASP A 150 -14.04 -78.67 13.57
CA ASP A 150 -13.62 -79.86 14.33
C ASP A 150 -14.70 -80.45 15.28
N GLY A 151 -15.99 -80.35 14.90
CA GLY A 151 -17.11 -80.90 15.69
C GLY A 151 -17.87 -82.07 15.04
N GLY A 152 -17.51 -82.46 13.81
CA GLY A 152 -18.39 -83.25 12.93
C GLY A 152 -18.15 -84.76 12.84
N MET A 153 -17.13 -85.33 13.50
CA MET A 153 -16.77 -86.74 13.30
C MET A 153 -16.47 -87.48 14.61
N LEU A 154 -17.47 -87.76 15.46
CA LEU A 154 -17.24 -88.73 16.56
C LEU A 154 -18.46 -89.49 17.12
N TRP A 155 -19.56 -89.68 16.35
CA TRP A 155 -20.73 -90.43 16.87
C TRP A 155 -21.37 -91.47 15.92
N LYS A 156 -20.63 -91.98 14.94
CA LYS A 156 -21.08 -93.15 14.18
C LYS A 156 -19.97 -94.19 14.06
N GLU A 157 -19.89 -95.09 15.03
CA GLU A 157 -19.60 -96.53 14.84
C GLU A 157 -19.43 -97.22 16.20
N LYS A 158 -20.49 -97.91 16.65
CA LYS A 158 -20.48 -99.26 17.27
C LYS A 158 -21.77 -99.51 18.04
N LEU A 159 -22.81 -99.86 17.29
CA LEU A 159 -23.88 -100.75 17.73
C LEU A 159 -23.95 -101.84 16.67
N GLU A 160 -23.22 -102.94 16.92
CA GLU A 160 -23.46 -104.32 16.50
C GLU A 160 -22.39 -105.23 17.12
#